data_AF-A0A7V9VJP9-F1
#
_entry.id   AF-A0A7V9VJP9-F1
#
_cell.length_a   1.000
_cell.length_b   1.000
_cell.length_c   1.000
_cell.angle_alpha   90.00
_cell.angle_beta   90.00
_cell.angle_gamma   90.00
#
_symmetry.space_group_name_H-M   'P 1'
#
loop_
_entity.id
_entity.type
_entity.pdbx_description
1 polymer ?
#
loop_
_entity_poly.entity_id
_entity_poly.type
_entity_poly.pdbx_seq_one_letter_code
_entity_poly.pdbx_strand_id
1 'polypeptide(L)' 'MNEYTVRYQLDGEEFTDRLEADNAASAARLVEDRHFEDEERFELIEVHMVEDEQTGADVPSLEQTN' A
#
# COMPACT_ATOMS: atom_id res chain seq x y z
N MET A 1 9.49 -4.41 -9.90
CA MET A 1 8.12 -3.99 -9.58
C MET A 1 7.94 -4.26 -8.10
N ASN A 2 7.37 -3.29 -7.39
CA ASN A 2 7.17 -3.37 -5.95
C ASN A 2 5.67 -3.52 -5.72
N GLU A 3 5.28 -4.28 -4.70
CA GLU A 3 3.89 -4.39 -4.30
C GLU A 3 3.52 -3.15 -3.46
N TYR A 4 2.34 -2.59 -3.71
CA TYR A 4 1.79 -1.47 -2.96
C TYR A 4 0.38 -1.80 -2.50
N THR A 5 0.06 -1.37 -1.30
CA THR A 5 -1.30 -1.34 -0.76
C THR A 5 -1.83 0.08 -0.91
N VAL A 6 -2.93 0.23 -1.63
CA VAL A 6 -3.63 1.51 -1.83
C VAL A 6 -4.94 1.47 -1.06
N ARG A 7 -5.12 2.42 -0.13
CA ARG A 7 -6.37 2.62 0.60
C ARG A 7 -7.10 3.83 0.05
N TYR A 8 -8.37 3.66 -0.29
CA TYR A 8 -9.22 4.67 -0.92
C TYR A 8 -10.66 4.53 -0.46
N GLN A 9 -11.46 5.57 -0.67
CA GLN A 9 -12.89 5.60 -0.38
C GLN A 9 -13.68 5.72 -1.69
N LEU A 10 -14.76 4.94 -1.81
CA LEU A 10 -15.76 5.05 -2.87
C LEU A 10 -17.14 5.18 -2.23
N ASP A 11 -17.90 6.21 -2.61
CA ASP A 11 -19.27 6.48 -2.11
C ASP A 11 -19.43 6.43 -0.56
N GLY A 12 -18.36 6.73 0.16
CA GLY A 12 -18.34 6.67 1.63
C GLY A 12 -17.83 5.36 2.22
N GLU A 13 -17.63 4.32 1.43
CA GLU A 13 -17.07 3.03 1.84
C GLU A 13 -15.55 2.96 1.61
N GLU A 14 -14.82 2.46 2.60
CA GLU A 14 -13.35 2.33 2.52
C GLU A 14 -12.93 0.99 1.92
N PHE A 15 -12.08 1.06 0.91
CA PHE A 15 -11.51 -0.09 0.20
C PHE A 15 -9.99 -0.10 0.30
N THR A 16 -9.41 -1.28 0.16
CA THR A 16 -7.96 -1.49 0.16
C THR A 16 -7.60 -2.49 -0.92
N ASP A 17 -6.80 -2.06 -1.90
CA ASP A 17 -6.35 -2.91 -3.02
C ASP A 17 -4.83 -3.08 -2.94
N ARG A 18 -4.35 -4.28 -3.30
CA ARG A 18 -2.92 -4.56 -3.45
C ARG A 18 -2.59 -4.78 -4.90
N LEU A 19 -1.61 -4.05 -5.38
CA LEU A 19 -1.17 -4.12 -6.76
C LEU A 19 0.32 -3.86 -6.90
N GLU A 20 0.89 -4.44 -7.95
CA GLU A 20 2.29 -4.23 -8.33
C GLU A 20 2.42 -2.95 -9.14
N ALA A 21 3.30 -2.05 -8.71
CA ALA A 21 3.59 -0.82 -9.41
C ALA A 21 5.09 -0.49 -9.35
N ASP A 22 5.50 0.48 -10.16
CA ASP A 22 6.85 1.02 -10.12
C ASP A 22 7.05 1.96 -8.91
N ASN A 23 6.01 2.74 -8.59
CA ASN A 23 6.00 3.71 -7.50
C ASN A 23 4.57 3.93 -6.97
N ALA A 24 4.46 4.59 -5.81
CA ALA A 24 3.19 4.87 -5.14
C ALA A 24 2.21 5.69 -6.00
N ALA A 25 2.70 6.64 -6.80
CA ALA A 25 1.85 7.44 -7.68
C ALA A 25 1.27 6.60 -8.82
N SER A 26 2.05 5.68 -9.38
CA SER A 26 1.57 4.70 -10.36
C SER A 26 0.54 3.76 -9.73
N ALA A 27 0.74 3.32 -8.49
CA ALA A 27 -0.23 2.48 -7.79
C ALA A 27 -1.58 3.19 -7.57
N ALA A 28 -1.56 4.44 -7.08
CA ALA A 28 -2.77 5.24 -6.93
C ALA A 28 -3.50 5.44 -8.26
N ARG A 29 -2.75 5.76 -9.33
CA ARG A 29 -3.32 5.99 -10.66
C ARG A 29 -3.96 4.75 -11.26
N LEU A 30 -3.41 3.56 -11.01
CA LEU A 30 -4.01 2.29 -11.47
C LEU A 30 -5.36 2.01 -10.79
N VAL A 31 -5.48 2.34 -9.50
CA VAL A 31 -6.75 2.21 -8.78
C VAL A 31 -7.75 3.26 -9.25
N GLU A 32 -7.31 4.51 -9.41
CA GLU A 32 -8.14 5.60 -9.95
C GLU A 32 -8.66 5.27 -11.35
N ASP A 33 -7.80 4.76 -12.25
CA ASP A 33 -8.17 4.36 -13.61
C ASP A 33 -9.22 3.23 -13.63
N ARG A 34 -9.13 2.27 -12.69
CA ARG A 34 -10.10 1.17 -12.57
C ARG A 34 -11.48 1.62 -12.12
N HIS A 35 -11.57 2.69 -11.34
CA HIS A 35 -12.82 3.24 -10.81
C HIS A 35 -13.24 4.52 -11.55
N PHE A 36 -12.53 4.90 -12.62
CA PHE A 36 -12.80 6.11 -13.39
C PHE A 36 -14.14 6.05 -14.16
N GLU A 37 -14.62 4.84 -14.44
CA GLU A 37 -15.89 4.61 -15.14
C GLU A 37 -17.11 4.63 -14.22
N ASP A 38 -16.90 4.47 -12.91
CA ASP A 38 -17.97 4.51 -11.93
C ASP A 38 -18.28 5.98 -11.58
N GLU A 39 -19.56 6.34 -11.51
CA GLU A 39 -20.01 7.68 -11.08
C GLU A 39 -19.73 7.96 -9.59
N GLU A 40 -18.98 7.06 -8.95
CA GLU A 40 -18.63 7.05 -7.54
C GLU A 40 -17.52 8.07 -7.25
N ARG A 41 -17.63 8.78 -6.11
CA ARG A 41 -16.58 9.71 -5.69
C ARG A 41 -15.39 8.91 -5.15
N PHE A 42 -14.32 8.87 -5.94
CA PHE A 42 -13.02 8.34 -5.52
C PHE A 42 -12.25 9.34 -4.64
N GLU A 43 -11.85 8.90 -3.45
CA GLU A 43 -10.95 9.65 -2.57
C GLU A 43 -9.75 8.78 -2.16
N LEU A 44 -8.54 9.18 -2.57
CA LEU A 44 -7.32 8.49 -2.17
C LEU A 44 -6.98 8.82 -0.71
N ILE A 45 -6.85 7.79 0.13
CA ILE A 45 -6.54 7.94 1.55
C ILE A 45 -5.03 7.78 1.78
N GLU A 46 -4.45 6.65 1.36
CA GLU A 46 -3.05 6.32 1.62
C GLU A 46 -2.51 5.33 0.60
N VAL A 47 -1.21 5.40 0.31
CA VAL A 47 -0.48 4.38 -0.44
C VAL A 47 0.75 3.95 0.35
N HIS A 48 0.87 2.64 0.59
CA HIS A 48 1.96 2.06 1.35
C HIS A 48 2.67 1.00 0.52
N MET A 49 4.00 0.99 0.47
CA MET A 49 4.75 -0.09 -0.19
C MET A 49 4.71 -1.33 0.69
N VAL A 50 4.29 -2.47 0.15
CA VAL A 50 4.45 -3.75 0.82
C VAL A 50 5.91 -4.12 0.70
N GLU A 51 6.71 -3.68 1.67
CA GLU A 51 8.04 -4.22 1.89
C GLU A 51 7.85 -5.62 2.47
N ASP A 52 8.04 -6.66 1.64
CA ASP A 52 8.27 -8.02 2.13
C ASP A 52 9.35 -7.92 3.21
N GLU A 53 8.98 -8.22 4.46
CA GLU A 53 9.87 -8.23 5.62
C GLU A 53 10.92 -9.34 5.49
N GLN A 54 11.84 -9.19 4.55
CA GLN A 54 13.11 -9.93 4.48
C GLN A 54 14.26 -8.98 4.79
N THR A 55 14.21 -8.29 5.93
CA THR A 55 15.42 -7.87 6.68
C THR A 55 15.04 -7.13 7.97
N GLY A 56 14.51 -7.86 8.96
CA GLY A 56 14.28 -7.29 10.30
C GLY A 56 14.35 -8.27 11.47
N ALA A 57 14.55 -9.56 11.22
CA ALA A 57 14.74 -10.55 12.26
C ALA A 57 16.23 -10.94 12.37
N ASP A 58 17.08 -10.07 12.90
CA ASP A 58 18.27 -10.48 13.67
C ASP A 58 18.91 -9.28 14.40
N VAL A 59 18.38 -8.94 15.57
CA VAL A 59 19.26 -8.61 16.70
C VAL A 59 18.72 -9.37 17.90
N PRO A 60 19.22 -10.57 18.22
CA PRO A 60 19.14 -11.03 19.60
C PRO A 60 19.85 -9.96 20.44
N SER A 61 19.10 -9.23 21.26
CA SER A 61 19.66 -8.48 22.37
C SER A 61 20.50 -9.45 23.20
N LEU A 62 21.81 -9.44 22.98
CA LEU A 62 22.75 -10.27 23.71
C LEU A 62 22.86 -9.67 25.12
N GLU A 63 21.96 -10.09 26.00
CA GLU A 63 22.20 -9.99 27.43
C GLU A 63 23.40 -10.91 27.73
N GLN A 64 24.59 -10.35 27.91
CA GLN A 64 25.64 -10.94 28.76
C GLN A 64 26.81 -9.97 29.06
N THR A 65 26.81 -9.53 30.33
CA THR A 65 27.95 -9.43 31.27
C THR A 65 29.19 -8.57 30.92
N ASN A 66 29.35 -7.48 31.66
CA ASN A 66 30.56 -7.17 32.46
C ASN A 66 30.20 -6.32 33.67
#